data_AF-A0A6L3C6G1-F1
#
_entry.id   AF-A0A6L3C6G1-F1
#
_cell.length_a   1.000
_cell.length_b   1.000
_cell.length_c   1.000
_cell.angle_alpha   90.00
_cell.angle_beta   90.00
_cell.angle_gamma   90.00
#
_symmetry.space_group_name_H-M   'P 1'
#
loop_
_entity.id
_entity.type
_entity.pdbx_description
1 polymer ?
#
loop_
_entity_poly.entity_id
_entity_poly.type
_entity_poly.pdbx_seq_one_letter_code
_entity_poly.pdbx_strand_id
1 'polypeptide(L)' 'LIHGKGTWALRTAIREYLNGHPLVLSAEDGEGAGGDGITVAELE' A
#
# COMPACT_ATOMS: atom_id res chain seq x y z
N LEU A 1 -1.57 5.14 -2.40
CA LEU A 1 -0.16 5.22 -2.83
C LEU A 1 0.00 4.49 -4.15
N ILE A 2 0.41 5.19 -5.21
CA ILE A 2 0.70 4.57 -6.52
C ILE A 2 2.21 4.37 -6.59
N HIS A 3 2.67 3.13 -6.48
CA HIS A 3 4.10 2.79 -6.43
C HIS A 3 4.56 1.92 -7.60
N GLY A 4 3.62 1.39 -8.39
CA GLY A 4 3.92 0.45 -9.47
C GLY A 4 4.33 -0.93 -8.94
N LYS A 5 4.51 -1.87 -9.88
CA LYS A 5 4.77 -3.29 -9.55
C LYS A 5 6.27 -3.56 -9.41
N GLY A 6 7.07 -3.20 -10.41
CA GLY A 6 8.53 -3.28 -10.36
C GLY A 6 9.05 -4.61 -9.79
N THR A 7 9.98 -4.53 -8.83
CA THR A 7 10.51 -5.68 -8.07
C THR A 7 9.73 -6.00 -6.80
N TRP A 8 8.59 -5.33 -6.57
CA TRP A 8 7.82 -5.32 -5.31
C TRP A 8 8.51 -4.70 -4.10
N ALA A 9 9.75 -4.21 -4.21
CA ALA A 9 10.48 -3.61 -3.08
C ALA A 9 9.71 -2.44 -2.44
N LEU A 10 9.15 -1.55 -3.25
CA LEU A 10 8.39 -0.40 -2.74
C LEU A 10 7.04 -0.83 -2.15
N ARG A 11 6.39 -1.86 -2.70
CA ARG A 11 5.18 -2.44 -2.11
C ARG A 11 5.48 -2.98 -0.71
N THR A 12 6.52 -3.80 -0.56
CA THR A 12 6.92 -4.38 0.73
C THR A 12 7.23 -3.30 1.76
N ALA A 13 8.10 -2.34 1.41
CA ALA A 13 8.49 -1.27 2.33
C ALA A 13 7.30 -0.38 2.74
N ILE A 14 6.39 -0.06 1.81
CA ILE A 14 5.17 0.69 2.12
C ILE A 14 4.27 -0.10 3.07
N ARG A 15 4.05 -1.40 2.82
CA ARG A 15 3.19 -2.24 3.67
C ARG A 15 3.75 -2.40 5.07
N GLU A 16 5.06 -2.60 5.21
CA GLU A 16 5.74 -2.66 6.50
C GLU A 16 5.63 -1.33 7.25
N TYR A 17 5.82 -0.19 6.56
CA TYR A 17 5.72 1.13 7.17
C TYR A 17 4.30 1.47 7.65
N LEU A 18 3.28 1.14 6.85
CA LEU A 18 1.89 1.42 7.19
C LEU A 18 1.37 0.48 8.28
N ASN A 19 1.90 -0.74 8.39
CA ASN A 19 1.50 -1.70 9.40
C ASN A 19 1.91 -1.21 10.80
N GLY A 20 0.92 -0.83 11.61
CA GLY A 20 1.13 -0.29 12.96
C GLY A 20 1.36 1.22 13.01
N HIS A 21 1.22 1.93 11.88
CA HIS A 21 1.25 3.39 11.89
C HIS A 21 -0.02 3.92 12.59
N PRO A 22 0.09 4.84 13.57
CA PRO A 22 -1.03 5.21 14.45
C PRO A 22 -2.23 5.86 13.74
N LEU A 23 -2.01 6.42 12.55
CA LEU A 23 -3.05 7.09 11.74
C LEU A 23 -3.62 6.20 10.63
N VAL A 24 -3.20 4.94 10.51
CA VAL A 24 -3.65 4.03 9.45
C VAL A 24 -4.59 3.00 10.05
N LEU A 25 -5.85 3.03 9.62
CA LEU A 25 -6.87 2.08 10.04
C LEU A 25 -6.75 0.75 9.28
N SER A 26 -6.49 0.84 7.98
CA SER A 26 -6.30 -0.33 7.10
C SER A 26 -5.38 0.02 5.94
N ALA A 27 -4.74 -1.00 5.38
CA ALA A 27 -3.99 -0.88 4.13
C ALA A 27 -4.28 -2.12 3.27
N GLU A 28 -4.71 -1.91 2.03
CA GLU A 28 -5.10 -2.97 1.08
C GLU A 28 -4.52 -2.72 -0.32
N ASP A 29 -4.53 -3.77 -1.17
CA ASP A 29 -4.06 -3.61 -2.55
C ASP A 29 -5.15 -2.83 -3.31
N GLY A 30 -4.76 -1.98 -4.25
CA GLY A 30 -5.73 -1.25 -5.06
C GLY A 30 -6.46 -2.17 -6.03
N GLU A 31 -7.58 -1.69 -6.57
CA GLU A 31 -8.38 -2.43 -7.53
C GLU A 31 -8.05 -2.07 -9.00
N GLY A 32 -8.65 -2.82 -9.93
CA GLY A 32 -8.59 -2.53 -11.36
C GLY A 32 -7.20 -2.72 -11.98
N ALA A 33 -6.89 -1.92 -13.01
CA ALA A 33 -5.65 -2.06 -13.79
C ALA A 33 -4.37 -1.83 -12.95
N GLY A 34 -4.48 -1.08 -11.86
CA GLY A 34 -3.37 -0.83 -10.93
C GLY A 34 -3.05 -2.05 -10.05
N GLY A 35 -4.08 -2.71 -9.52
CA GLY A 35 -3.95 -3.88 -8.65
C GLY A 35 -2.93 -3.64 -7.53
N ASP A 36 -2.11 -4.66 -7.29
CA ASP A 36 -0.98 -4.67 -6.36
C ASP A 36 0.08 -3.57 -6.60
N GLY A 37 0.02 -2.83 -7.72
CA GLY A 37 0.86 -1.65 -7.96
C GLY A 37 0.39 -0.41 -7.18
N ILE A 38 -0.71 -0.53 -6.45
CA ILE A 38 -1.33 0.49 -5.62
C ILE A 38 -1.53 -0.09 -4.22
N THR A 39 -1.21 0.69 -3.20
CA THR A 39 -1.66 0.45 -1.82
C THR A 39 -2.68 1.52 -1.46
N VAL A 40 -3.90 1.12 -1.11
CA VAL A 40 -4.93 2.01 -0.58
C VAL A 40 -4.82 1.98 0.94
N ALA A 41 -4.65 3.15 1.56
CA ALA A 41 -4.58 3.28 3.02
C ALA A 41 -5.79 4.06 3.49
N GLU A 42 -6.54 3.50 4.42
CA GLU A 42 -7.60 4.17 5.16
C GLU A 42 -6.99 4.86 6.38
N LEU A 43 -7.34 6.12 6.58
CA LEU A 43 -6.81 6.95 7.67
C LEU A 43 -7.94 7.32 8.64
N GLU A 44 -7.57 7.63 9.89
CA GLU A 44 -8.49 8.22 10.88
C GLU A 44 -8.99 9.62 10.46
#